data_AF-A0A2M7G2S0-F1
#
_entry.id   AF-A0A2M7G2S0-F1
#
_cell.length_a   1.000
_cell.length_b   1.000
_cell.length_c   1.000
_cell.angle_alpha   90.00
_cell.angle_beta   90.00
_cell.angle_gamma   90.00
#
_symmetry.space_group_name_H-M   'P 1'
#
loop_
_entity.id
_entity.type
_entity.pdbx_description
1 polymer ?
#
loop_
_entity_poly.entity_id
_entity_poly.type
_entity_poly.pdbx_seq_one_letter_code
_entity_poly.pdbx_strand_id
1 'polypeptide(L)'
;MNALCQVIDPELHMNIVELGLVYTVTLETSQTPPSVDVEMTLTSPGCPYGPVIMGQVPTILKQTFGDSIGEVEVHLTFSPPWDPATMASEDVKFELGIF
;
A
#
# COMPACT_ATOMS: atom_id res chain seq x y z
N MET A 1 14.05 6.42 -1.38
CA MET A 1 12.91 6.84 -0.53
C MET A 1 11.71 6.02 -0.94
N ASN A 2 11.03 5.37 0.01
CA ASN A 2 9.87 4.51 -0.24
C ASN A 2 8.66 5.37 -0.62
N ALA A 3 8.30 5.42 -1.92
CA ALA A 3 7.16 6.20 -2.39
C ALA A 3 5.85 5.81 -1.69
N LEU A 4 5.63 4.51 -1.47
CA LEU A 4 4.42 3.99 -0.83
C LEU A 4 4.22 4.44 0.62
N CYS A 5 5.27 4.87 1.33
CA CYS A 5 5.14 5.45 2.67
C CYS A 5 4.41 6.80 2.68
N GLN A 6 4.18 7.43 1.52
CA GLN A 6 3.39 8.66 1.40
C GLN A 6 1.89 8.36 1.29
N VAL A 7 1.49 7.11 1.06
CA VAL A 7 0.08 6.72 1.02
C VAL A 7 -0.40 6.53 2.45
N ILE A 8 -1.37 7.35 2.85
CA ILE A 8 -1.87 7.40 4.23
C ILE A 8 -3.29 6.84 4.28
N ASP A 9 -3.52 5.96 5.26
CA ASP A 9 -4.86 5.53 5.64
C ASP A 9 -5.56 6.69 6.36
N PRO A 10 -6.67 7.25 5.84
CA PRO A 10 -7.35 8.40 6.43
C PRO A 10 -8.11 8.07 7.72
N GLU A 11 -8.33 6.79 8.03
CA GLU A 11 -8.96 6.34 9.26
C GLU A 11 -7.93 6.27 10.38
N LEU A 12 -6.79 5.61 10.12
CA LEU A 12 -5.72 5.41 11.11
C LEU A 12 -4.67 6.51 11.13
N HIS A 13 -4.66 7.41 10.14
CA HIS A 13 -3.66 8.49 9.97
C HIS A 13 -2.21 7.99 9.88
N MET A 14 -2.02 6.72 9.50
CA MET A 14 -0.72 6.06 9.37
C MET A 14 -0.48 5.62 7.93
N ASN A 15 0.79 5.44 7.57
CA ASN A 15 1.11 5.01 6.21
C ASN A 15 0.89 3.50 6.01
N ILE A 16 0.49 3.12 4.80
CA ILE A 16 0.12 1.73 4.48
C ILE A 16 1.28 0.74 4.58
N VAL A 17 2.53 1.23 4.50
CA VAL A 17 3.74 0.39 4.59
C VAL A 17 4.00 0.02 6.04
N GLU A 18 3.98 0.99 6.95
CA GLU A 18 4.15 0.77 8.39
C GLU A 18 2.96 -0.02 8.98
N LEU A 19 1.76 0.19 8.46
CA LEU A 19 0.60 -0.64 8.79
C LEU A 19 0.75 -2.10 8.31
N GLY A 20 1.67 -2.40 7.39
CA GLY A 20 1.84 -3.73 6.82
C GLY A 20 0.71 -4.12 5.86
N LEU A 21 0.09 -3.14 5.20
CA LEU A 21 -1.00 -3.37 4.25
C LEU A 21 -0.50 -3.72 2.84
N VAL A 22 0.76 -3.44 2.54
CA VAL A 22 1.37 -3.77 1.24
C VAL A 22 2.01 -5.15 1.32
N TYR A 23 1.52 -6.10 0.54
CA TYR A 23 2.01 -7.48 0.56
C TYR A 23 3.13 -7.71 -0.44
N THR A 24 2.96 -7.21 -1.67
CA THR A 24 3.95 -7.40 -2.72
C THR A 24 3.93 -6.23 -3.68
N VAL A 25 5.10 -5.86 -4.18
CA VAL A 25 5.27 -4.89 -5.26
C VAL A 25 6.14 -5.54 -6.33
N THR A 26 5.60 -5.71 -7.52
CA THR A 26 6.29 -6.31 -8.66
C THR A 26 6.45 -5.30 -9.78
N LEU A 27 7.58 -5.40 -10.49
CA LEU A 27 7.89 -4.57 -11.65
C LEU A 27 7.82 -5.44 -12.91
N GLU A 28 6.82 -5.16 -13.75
CA GLU A 28 6.64 -5.86 -15.01
C GLU A 28 7.53 -5.24 -16.09
N THR A 29 8.71 -5.83 -16.24
CA THR A 29 9.76 -5.38 -17.17
C THR A 29 9.50 -5.75 -18.63
N SER A 30 8.41 -6.46 -18.92
CA SER A 30 7.99 -6.81 -20.27
C SER A 30 7.59 -5.59 -21.11
N GLN A 31 7.29 -4.46 -20.46
CA GLN A 31 6.92 -3.19 -21.09
C GLN A 31 8.00 -2.12 -20.83
N THR A 32 8.13 -1.16 -21.74
CA THR A 32 9.04 -0.01 -21.60
C THR A 32 8.24 1.28 -21.72
N PRO A 33 8.05 2.05 -20.63
CA PRO A 33 8.56 1.83 -19.27
C PRO A 33 7.88 0.65 -18.53
N PRO A 34 8.53 0.04 -17.52
CA PRO A 34 8.00 -1.10 -16.78
C PRO A 34 6.75 -0.73 -15.99
N SER A 35 5.72 -1.57 -16.04
CA SER A 35 4.51 -1.38 -15.22
C SER A 35 4.77 -1.81 -13.79
N VAL A 36 3.96 -1.32 -12.86
CA VAL A 36 4.05 -1.62 -11.43
C VAL A 36 2.76 -2.29 -10.99
N ASP A 37 2.89 -3.48 -10.42
CA ASP A 37 1.79 -4.20 -9.81
C ASP A 37 1.96 -4.14 -8.29
N VAL A 38 0.93 -3.66 -7.60
CA VAL A 38 0.91 -3.56 -6.14
C VAL A 38 -0.19 -4.45 -5.61
N GLU A 39 0.19 -5.52 -4.92
CA GLU A 39 -0.75 -6.34 -4.15
C GLU A 39 -0.82 -5.82 -2.73
N MET A 40 -2.01 -5.42 -2.29
CA MET A 40 -2.25 -4.87 -0.97
C MET A 40 -3.57 -5.33 -0.38
N THR A 41 -3.73 -5.07 0.91
CA THR A 41 -4.95 -5.32 1.67
C THR A 41 -5.47 -4.04 2.33
N LEU A 42 -6.60 -4.15 3.01
CA LEU A 42 -7.15 -3.09 3.84
C LEU A 42 -7.33 -3.60 5.27
N THR A 43 -7.41 -2.66 6.21
CA THR A 43 -7.71 -2.95 7.62
C THR A 43 -9.06 -3.67 7.79
N SER A 44 -10.01 -3.42 6.89
CA SER A 44 -11.28 -4.13 6.82
C SER A 44 -11.85 -4.22 5.40
N PRO A 45 -12.56 -5.32 5.06
CA PRO A 45 -13.14 -5.52 3.72
C PRO A 45 -14.30 -4.58 3.37
N GLY A 46 -14.83 -3.84 4.35
CA GLY A 46 -15.89 -2.85 4.18
C GLY A 46 -15.42 -1.40 4.33
N CYS A 47 -14.11 -1.13 4.34
CA CYS A 47 -13.60 0.22 4.57
C CYS A 47 -14.08 1.18 3.47
N PRO A 48 -14.85 2.24 3.80
CA PRO A 48 -15.35 3.20 2.81
C PRO A 48 -14.21 3.98 2.14
N TYR A 49 -13.03 4.02 2.78
CA TYR A 49 -11.84 4.70 2.27
C TYR A 49 -10.95 3.81 1.39
N GLY A 50 -11.28 2.52 1.22
CA GLY A 50 -10.52 1.61 0.35
C GLY A 50 -10.23 2.18 -1.04
N PRO A 51 -11.24 2.69 -1.78
CA PRO A 51 -11.02 3.32 -3.08
C PRO A 51 -10.11 4.54 -3.04
N VAL A 52 -10.12 5.30 -1.94
CA VAL A 52 -9.26 6.48 -1.76
C VAL A 52 -7.81 6.05 -1.58
N ILE A 53 -7.56 5.05 -0.74
CA ILE A 53 -6.22 4.51 -0.49
C ILE A 53 -5.67 3.90 -1.79
N MET A 54 -6.45 3.07 -2.49
CA MET A 54 -6.04 2.46 -3.76
C MET A 54 -5.76 3.52 -4.83
N GLY A 55 -6.50 4.63 -4.87
CA GLY A 55 -6.26 5.74 -5.81
C GLY A 55 -5.02 6.59 -5.49
N GLN A 56 -4.61 6.65 -4.22
CA GLN A 56 -3.40 7.34 -3.81
C GLN A 56 -2.13 6.63 -4.31
N VAL A 57 -2.11 5.29 -4.31
CA VAL A 57 -0.95 4.47 -4.74
C VAL A 57 -0.44 4.85 -6.15
N PRO A 58 -1.24 4.76 -7.24
CA PRO A 58 -0.78 5.10 -8.58
C PRO A 58 -0.42 6.58 -8.68
N THR A 59 -1.15 7.46 -8.00
CA THR A 59 -0.89 8.90 -7.99
C THR A 59 0.50 9.21 -7.44
N ILE A 60 0.83 8.66 -6.27
CA ILE A 60 2.11 8.89 -5.58
C ILE A 60 3.26 8.23 -6.33
N LEU A 61 3.07 7.01 -6.84
CA LEU A 61 4.08 6.33 -7.65
C LEU A 61 4.39 7.12 -8.92
N LYS A 62 3.38 7.62 -9.63
CA LYS A 62 3.56 8.47 -10.81
C LYS A 62 4.21 9.80 -10.48
N GLN A 63 3.85 10.44 -9.36
CA GLN A 63 4.51 11.67 -8.91
C GLN A 63 5.99 11.46 -8.57
N THR A 64 6.33 10.31 -7.99
CA THR A 64 7.70 10.01 -7.54
C THR A 64 8.61 9.56 -8.68
N PHE A 65 8.10 8.72 -9.58
CA PHE A 65 8.91 8.06 -10.62
C PHE A 65 8.69 8.60 -12.04
N GLY A 66 7.63 9.39 -12.27
CA GLY A 66 7.34 10.04 -13.55
C GLY A 66 7.25 9.04 -14.71
N ASP A 67 7.95 9.36 -15.80
CA ASP A 67 8.02 8.55 -17.02
C ASP A 67 8.89 7.28 -16.88
N SER A 68 9.50 7.06 -15.71
CA SER A 68 10.33 5.87 -15.45
C SER A 68 9.49 4.60 -15.23
N ILE A 69 8.19 4.75 -14.97
CA ILE A 69 7.24 3.65 -14.78
C ILE A 69 6.05 3.77 -15.72
N GLY A 70 5.58 2.62 -16.19
CA GLY A 70 4.40 2.43 -17.02
C GLY A 70 3.11 2.49 -16.21
N GLU A 71 2.17 1.60 -16.52
CA GLU A 71 0.91 1.55 -15.81
C GLU A 71 1.11 1.10 -14.35
N VAL A 72 0.24 1.55 -13.46
CA VAL A 72 0.26 1.12 -12.05
C VAL A 72 -1.06 0.45 -11.76
N GLU A 73 -1.03 -0.86 -11.53
CA GLU A 73 -2.19 -1.66 -11.17
C GLU A 73 -2.15 -1.99 -9.68
N VAL A 74 -3.30 -1.82 -9.02
CA VAL A 74 -3.46 -2.09 -7.59
C VAL A 74 -4.43 -3.24 -7.42
N HIS A 75 -3.93 -4.35 -6.89
CA HIS A 75 -4.68 -5.57 -6.64
C HIS A 75 -5.02 -5.65 -5.15
N LEU A 76 -6.31 -5.71 -4.85
CA LEU A 76 -6.80 -5.83 -3.48
C LEU A 76 -7.03 -7.30 -3.13
N THR A 77 -6.33 -7.80 -2.13
CA THR A 77 -6.52 -9.15 -1.57
C THR A 77 -6.82 -9.07 -0.07
N PHE A 78 -7.65 -10.02 0.41
CA PHE A 78 -7.93 -10.23 1.83
C PHE A 78 -7.43 -11.61 2.30
N SER A 79 -6.61 -12.26 1.48
CA SER A 79 -6.00 -13.54 1.78
C SER A 79 -4.48 -13.44 1.59
N PRO A 80 -3.67 -13.59 2.66
CA PRO A 80 -4.09 -13.78 4.06
C PRO A 80 -4.84 -12.54 4.61
N PRO A 81 -5.60 -12.68 5.72
CA PRO A 81 -6.16 -11.52 6.41
C PRO A 81 -5.05 -10.67 7.02
N TRP A 82 -5.25 -9.35 7.08
CA TRP A 82 -4.33 -8.45 7.76
C TRP A 82 -4.25 -8.75 9.25
N ASP A 83 -3.04 -8.89 9.77
CA ASP A 83 -2.76 -9.08 11.19
C ASP A 83 -1.72 -8.03 11.66
N PRO A 84 -2.14 -6.96 12.35
CA PRO A 84 -1.22 -5.92 12.81
C PRO A 84 -0.17 -6.43 13.81
N ALA A 85 -0.44 -7.52 14.55
CA ALA A 85 0.53 -8.06 15.50
C ALA A 85 1.78 -8.64 14.81
N THR A 86 1.63 -9.14 13.58
CA THR A 86 2.72 -9.75 12.81
C THR A 86 3.18 -8.89 11.64
N MET A 87 2.28 -8.10 11.03
CA MET A 87 2.54 -7.35 9.80
C MET A 87 2.92 -5.89 10.03
N ALA A 88 2.41 -5.24 11.08
CA ALA A 88 2.69 -3.83 11.32
C ALA A 88 4.09 -3.61 11.93
N SER A 89 4.62 -2.39 11.83
CA SER A 89 5.88 -2.01 12.48
C SER A 89 5.72 -1.86 14.00
N GLU A 90 6.84 -1.81 14.74
CA GLU A 90 6.81 -1.65 16.20
C GLU A 90 6.14 -0.34 16.63
N ASP A 91 6.37 0.75 15.90
CA ASP A 91 5.72 2.04 16.15
C ASP A 91 4.20 1.94 15.98
N VAL A 92 3.73 1.31 14.91
CA VAL A 92 2.30 1.10 14.68
C VAL A 92 1.68 0.20 15.74
N LYS A 93 2.37 -0.88 16.15
CA LYS A 93 1.89 -1.75 17.24
C LYS A 93 1.73 -0.97 18.53
N PHE A 94 2.69 -0.10 18.84
CA PHE A 94 2.62 0.78 20.01
C PHE A 94 1.43 1.75 19.93
N GLU A 95 1.21 2.39 18.78
CA GLU A 95 0.05 3.30 18.58
C GLU A 95 -1.29 2.57 18.66
N LEU A 96 -1.36 1.34 18.16
CA LEU A 96 -2.56 0.49 18.22
C LEU A 96 -2.75 -0.19 19.59
N GLY A 97 -1.79 -0.06 20.51
CA GLY A 97 -1.83 -0.71 21.83
C GLY A 97 -1.70 -2.23 21.79
N ILE A 98 -1.00 -2.76 20.78
CA ILE A 98 -0.69 -4.19 20.61
C ILE A 98 0.70 -4.44 21.18
N PHE A 99 0.80 -5.33 22.17
CA PHE A 99 2.04 -5.69 22.89
C PHE A 99 2.39 -7.16 22.72
#